data_AF-A0A413GTQ4-F1
#
_entry.id   AF-A0A413GTQ4-F1
#
_cell.length_a   1.000
_cell.length_b   1.000
_cell.length_c   1.000
_cell.angle_alpha   90.00
_cell.angle_beta   90.00
_cell.angle_gamma   90.00
#
_symmetry.space_group_name_H-M   'P 1'
#
loop_
_entity.id
_entity.type
_entity.pdbx_description
1 polymer ?
#
loop_
_entity_poly.entity_id
_entity_poly.type
_entity_poly.pdbx_seq_one_letter_code
_entity_poly.pdbx_strand_id
1 'polypeptide(L)' 'MLSYHFVRTGVLSLEHGSTFSNLFDKRHSGDYEDFAYCDAALVDYLRPRAEAFIKSVESLAQE' A
#
# COMPACT_ATOMS: atom_id res chain seq x y z
N MET A 1 12.92 -3.97 4.39
CA MET A 1 11.70 -3.14 4.27
C MET A 1 11.42 -2.80 2.81
N LEU A 2 10.15 -2.83 2.37
CA LEU A 2 9.73 -2.67 0.97
C LEU A 2 10.33 -1.43 0.30
N SER A 3 10.29 -0.27 0.97
CA SER A 3 10.80 1.00 0.43
C SER A 3 12.31 0.97 0.15
N TYR A 4 13.10 0.24 0.93
CA TYR A 4 14.56 0.19 0.77
C TYR A 4 15.00 -0.72 -0.38
N HIS A 5 14.37 -1.89 -0.53
CA HIS A 5 14.81 -2.91 -1.48
C HIS A 5 14.12 -2.84 -2.84
N PHE A 6 12.92 -2.27 -2.90
CA PHE A 6 12.12 -2.25 -4.13
C PHE A 6 11.90 -0.82 -4.64
N VAL A 7 11.63 0.14 -3.75
CA VAL A 7 11.38 1.52 -4.20
C VAL A 7 12.69 2.26 -4.50
N ARG A 8 13.66 2.23 -3.57
CA ARG A 8 14.95 2.92 -3.75
C ARG A 8 15.79 2.35 -4.90
N THR A 9 15.57 1.10 -5.26
CA THR A 9 16.24 0.39 -6.36
C THR A 9 15.50 0.56 -7.70
N GLY A 10 14.35 1.24 -7.70
CA GLY A 10 13.55 1.49 -8.91
C GLY A 10 12.69 0.31 -9.38
N VAL A 11 12.65 -0.80 -8.63
CA VAL A 11 11.83 -1.99 -8.95
C VAL A 11 10.33 -1.69 -8.77
N LEU A 12 9.98 -0.87 -7.77
CA LEU A 12 8.63 -0.34 -7.56
C LEU A 12 8.66 1.19 -7.57
N SER A 13 7.57 1.80 -8.03
CA SER A 13 7.42 3.25 -8.03
C SER A 13 7.31 3.82 -6.61
N LEU A 14 7.61 5.11 -6.47
CA LEU A 14 7.39 5.85 -5.22
C LEU A 14 5.91 5.81 -4.79
N GLU A 15 4.99 5.86 -5.75
CA GLU A 15 3.55 5.76 -5.50
C GLU A 15 3.17 4.40 -4.89
N HIS A 16 3.73 3.31 -5.41
CA HIS A 16 3.54 1.98 -4.83
C HIS A 16 4.11 1.88 -3.41
N GLY A 17 5.27 2.47 -3.17
CA GLY A 17 5.85 2.58 -1.82
C GLY A 17 4.94 3.32 -0.84
N SER A 18 4.47 4.51 -1.23
CA SER A 18 3.56 5.34 -0.42
C SER A 18 2.22 4.64 -0.16
N THR A 19 1.66 3.98 -1.19
CA THR A 19 0.43 3.21 -1.09
C THR A 19 0.56 2.08 -0.07
N PHE A 20 1.64 1.30 -0.15
CA PHE A 20 1.89 0.20 0.79
C PHE A 20 2.02 0.72 2.23
N SER A 21 2.83 1.76 2.46
CA SER A 21 3.00 2.34 3.80
C SER A 21 1.68 2.83 4.39
N ASN A 22 0.89 3.58 3.61
CA ASN A 22 -0.41 4.09 4.06
C ASN A 22 -1.37 2.95 4.42
N LEU A 23 -1.50 1.94 3.56
CA LEU A 23 -2.35 0.77 3.81
C LEU A 23 -1.89 -0.01 5.05
N PHE A 24 -0.57 -0.17 5.23
CA PHE A 24 -0.01 -0.87 6.38
C PHE A 24 -0.32 -0.13 7.69
N ASP A 25 -0.12 1.18 7.71
CA ASP A 25 -0.41 2.02 8.88
C ASP A 25 -1.90 2.03 9.18
N LYS A 26 -2.77 2.14 8.17
CA LYS A 26 -4.23 2.11 8.34
C LYS A 26 -4.75 0.77 8.85
N ARG A 27 -4.17 -0.34 8.38
CA ARG A 27 -4.47 -1.66 8.93
C ARG A 27 -4.04 -1.73 10.40
N HIS A 28 -2.82 -1.27 10.72
CA HIS A 28 -2.33 -1.28 12.09
C HIS A 28 -3.20 -0.43 13.02
N SER A 29 -3.52 0.81 12.64
CA SER A 29 -4.41 1.66 13.43
C SER A 29 -5.81 1.08 13.55
N GLY A 30 -6.36 0.53 12.45
CA GLY A 30 -7.69 -0.09 12.46
C GLY A 30 -7.80 -1.32 13.36
N ASP A 31 -6.72 -2.10 13.46
CA ASP A 31 -6.67 -3.33 14.27
C ASP A 31 -6.39 -3.06 15.76
N TYR A 32 -5.67 -1.98 16.09
CA TYR A 32 -5.08 -1.79 17.42
C TYR A 32 -5.36 -0.44 18.10
N GLU A 33 -5.85 0.58 17.39
CA GLU A 33 -6.20 1.88 17.97
C GLU A 33 -7.71 2.03 18.15
N ASP A 34 -8.12 2.60 19.29
CA ASP A 34 -9.51 2.95 19.51
C ASP A 34 -9.93 4.11 18.60
N PHE A 35 -11.16 4.05 18.09
CA PHE A 35 -11.76 5.08 17.22
C PHE A 35 -11.04 5.28 15.87
N ALA A 36 -10.30 4.28 15.38
CA ALA A 36 -9.79 4.27 14.01
C ALA A 36 -10.91 3.90 13.01
N TYR A 37 -11.27 4.83 12.13
CA TYR A 37 -12.29 4.63 11.10
C TYR A 37 -11.75 4.94 9.71
N CYS A 38 -12.18 4.15 8.72
CA CYS A 38 -12.00 4.45 7.31
C CYS A 38 -13.36 4.78 6.71
N ASP A 39 -13.53 6.02 6.25
CA ASP A 39 -14.77 6.43 5.58
C ASP A 39 -14.80 5.96 4.12
N ALA A 40 -15.97 6.10 3.48
CA ALA A 40 -16.17 5.68 2.10
C ALA A 40 -15.22 6.38 1.12
N ALA A 41 -14.98 7.69 1.31
CA ALA A 41 -14.10 8.46 0.44
C ALA A 41 -12.65 7.96 0.50
N LEU A 42 -12.16 7.63 1.71
CA LEU A 42 -10.84 7.05 1.91
C LEU A 42 -10.76 5.66 1.27
N VAL A 43 -11.79 4.83 1.42
CA VAL A 43 -11.85 3.50 0.81
C VAL A 43 -11.83 3.59 -0.71
N ASP A 44 -12.63 4.49 -1.30
CA ASP A 44 -12.69 4.71 -2.75
C ASP A 44 -11.37 5.25 -3.29
N TYR A 45 -10.65 6.03 -2.48
CA TYR A 45 -9.29 6.49 -2.81
C TYR A 45 -8.26 5.34 -2.74
N LEU A 46 -8.28 4.53 -1.68
CA LEU A 46 -7.22 3.54 -1.43
C LEU A 46 -7.39 2.26 -2.25
N ARG A 47 -8.62 1.81 -2.51
CA ARG A 47 -8.91 0.55 -3.19
C ARG A 47 -8.26 0.41 -4.58
N PRO A 48 -8.44 1.34 -5.53
CA PRO A 48 -7.80 1.22 -6.85
C PRO A 48 -6.28 1.27 -6.77
N ARG A 49 -5.71 1.98 -5.77
CA ARG A 49 -4.26 2.04 -5.55
C ARG A 49 -3.71 0.72 -5.01
N ALA A 50 -4.45 0.08 -4.11
CA ALA A 50 -4.13 -1.26 -3.61
C ALA A 50 -4.13 -2.28 -4.76
N GLU A 51 -5.15 -2.25 -5.63
CA GLU A 51 -5.23 -3.13 -6.81
C GLU A 51 -4.07 -2.90 -7.78
N ALA A 52 -3.69 -1.64 -8.03
CA ALA A 52 -2.54 -1.32 -8.86
C ALA A 52 -1.23 -1.82 -8.22
N PHE A 53 -1.07 -1.66 -6.91
CA PHE A 53 0.09 -2.18 -6.18
C PHE A 53 0.18 -3.71 -6.28
N ILE A 54 -0.94 -4.42 -6.08
CA ILE A 54 -0.98 -5.88 -6.19
C ILE A 54 -0.54 -6.34 -7.58
N LYS A 55 -1.07 -5.74 -8.65
CA LYS A 55 -0.68 -6.09 -10.02
C LYS A 55 0.82 -5.90 -10.28
N SER A 56 1.41 -4.84 -9.75
CA SER A 56 2.86 -4.58 -9.88
C SER A 56 3.68 -5.64 -9.15
N VAL A 57 3.27 -6.04 -7.94
CA VAL A 57 3.95 -7.10 -7.19
C VAL A 57 3.78 -8.47 -7.84
N GLU A 58 2.59 -8.80 -8.35
CA GLU A 58 2.34 -10.04 -9.07
C GLU A 58 3.21 -10.17 -10.32
N SER A 59 3.38 -9.07 -11.08
CA SER A 59 4.25 -9.03 -12.24
C SER A 59 5.71 -9.34 -11.86
N LEU A 60 6.20 -8.76 -10.76
CA LEU A 60 7.56 -9.01 -10.26
C LEU A 60 7.76 -10.43 -9.72
N ALA A 61 6.71 -11.07 -9.21
CA ALA A 61 6.78 -12.42 -8.64
C ALA A 61 6.71 -13.53 -9.71
N GLN A 62 6.40 -13.17 -10.96
CA GLN A 62 6.36 -14.09 -12.10
C GLN A 62 7.66 -14.08 -12.93
N GLU A 63 8.61 -13.20 -12.61
CA GLU A 63 9.98 -13.15 -13.15
C GLU A 63 10.92 -14.11 -12.41
#